data_AF-A0A7S9NFI3-F1
#
_entry.id   AF-A0A7S9NFI3-F1
#
_cell.length_a   1.000
_cell.length_b   1.000
_cell.length_c   1.000
_cell.angle_alpha   90.00
_cell.angle_beta   90.00
_cell.angle_gamma   90.00
#
_symmetry.space_group_name_H-M   'P 1'
#
loop_
_entity.id
_entity.type
_entity.pdbx_description
1 polymer ?
#
loop_
_entity_poly.entity_id
_entity_poly.type
_entity_poly.pdbx_seq_one_letter_code
_entity_poly.pdbx_strand_id
1 'polypeptide(L)'
;MHKGYQGPIPSPDFMQSYAQIDPSFPDRIFKLTEDNLNHQYTHQNKMDVLQFCGWASATIITLVAMGLGTYLLMNDKDLAGFSFLIGSALPSIMIYFTNKASRPKNK
;
A
#
# COMPACT_ATOMS: atom_id res chain seq x y z
N MET A 1 16.09 33.85 7.22
CA MET A 1 14.93 32.93 7.08
C MET A 1 15.25 31.94 5.97
N HIS A 2 15.59 30.69 6.29
CA HIS A 2 15.75 29.64 5.28
C HIS A 2 14.35 29.20 4.85
N LYS A 3 13.95 29.54 3.62
CA LYS A 3 12.72 29.00 3.02
C LYS A 3 12.97 27.51 2.79
N GLY A 4 12.43 26.66 3.67
CA GLY A 4 12.43 25.22 3.45
C GLY A 4 11.69 24.93 2.15
N TYR A 5 12.41 24.50 1.13
CA TYR A 5 11.82 24.09 -0.13
C TYR A 5 11.50 22.59 -0.03
N GLN A 6 10.23 22.22 -0.18
CA GLN A 6 9.79 20.84 -0.22
C GLN A 6 9.20 20.56 -1.59
N GLY A 7 9.82 19.62 -2.29
CA GLY A 7 9.41 19.20 -3.61
C GLY A 7 10.50 18.36 -4.27
N PRO A 8 10.16 17.62 -5.35
CA PRO A 8 11.13 16.80 -6.08
C PRO A 8 12.06 17.65 -6.97
N ILE A 9 11.82 18.96 -7.05
CA ILE A 9 12.64 19.93 -7.78
C ILE A 9 13.39 20.77 -6.72
N PRO A 10 14.69 21.06 -6.89
CA PRO A 10 15.43 21.90 -5.95
C PRO A 10 14.94 23.36 -6.02
N SER A 11 15.27 24.16 -5.00
CA SER A 11 14.88 25.58 -5.01
C SER A 11 15.53 26.33 -6.18
N PRO A 12 14.92 27.45 -6.64
CA PRO A 12 15.48 28.23 -7.74
C PRO A 12 16.92 28.68 -7.50
N ASP A 13 17.25 29.07 -6.27
CA ASP A 13 18.61 29.51 -5.88
C ASP A 13 19.64 28.36 -6.03
N PHE A 14 19.27 27.14 -5.63
CA PHE A 14 20.11 25.96 -5.82
C PHE A 14 20.20 25.56 -7.30
N MET A 15 19.10 25.68 -8.04
CA MET A 15 19.06 25.36 -9.47
C MET A 15 19.95 26.31 -10.30
N GLN A 16 20.01 27.59 -9.92
CA GLN A 16 20.97 28.54 -10.50
C GLN A 16 22.42 28.15 -10.18
N SER A 17 22.69 27.67 -8.97
CA SER A 17 24.02 27.19 -8.58
C SER A 17 24.46 25.98 -9.42
N TYR A 18 23.54 25.09 -9.77
CA TYR A 18 23.82 23.99 -10.70
C TYR A 18 24.10 24.47 -12.13
N ALA A 19 23.38 25.49 -12.61
CA ALA A 19 23.60 26.08 -13.93
C ALA A 19 24.97 26.74 -14.08
N GLN A 20 25.55 27.23 -12.97
CA GLN A 20 26.91 27.79 -12.96
C GLN A 20 28.00 26.72 -13.14
N ILE A 21 27.74 25.47 -12.75
CA ILE A 21 28.67 24.35 -12.93
C ILE A 21 28.54 23.82 -14.36
N ASP A 22 27.31 23.60 -14.81
CA ASP A 22 26.99 23.16 -16.16
C ASP A 22 25.60 23.73 -16.54
N PRO A 23 25.52 24.54 -17.62
CA PRO A 23 24.26 25.14 -18.07
C PRO A 23 23.15 24.11 -18.38
N SER A 24 23.51 22.85 -18.67
CA SER A 24 22.56 21.78 -18.98
C SER A 24 21.95 21.10 -17.74
N PHE A 25 22.50 21.31 -16.54
CA PHE A 25 22.06 20.62 -15.33
C PHE A 25 20.61 20.88 -14.94
N PRO A 26 20.08 22.13 -14.97
CA PRO A 26 18.69 22.38 -14.65
C PRO A 26 17.73 21.53 -15.50
N ASP A 27 17.95 21.48 -16.82
CA ASP A 27 17.12 20.72 -17.76
C ASP A 27 17.22 19.21 -17.50
N ARG A 28 18.43 18.71 -17.23
CA ARG A 28 18.65 17.29 -16.86
C ARG A 28 17.96 16.92 -15.55
N ILE A 29 17.95 17.81 -14.56
CA ILE A 29 17.28 17.61 -13.28
C ILE A 29 15.76 17.58 -13.49
N PHE A 30 15.21 18.50 -14.28
CA PHE A 30 13.78 18.47 -14.62
C PHE A 30 13.40 17.17 -15.31
N LYS A 31 14.15 16.77 -16.33
CA LYS A 31 13.91 15.52 -17.06
C LYS A 31 14.00 14.29 -16.16
N LEU A 32 15.02 14.22 -15.29
CA LEU A 32 15.17 13.16 -14.30
C LEU A 32 13.97 13.09 -13.36
N THR A 33 13.50 14.24 -12.89
CA THR A 33 12.34 14.32 -12.00
C THR A 33 11.05 13.92 -12.72
N GLU A 34 10.85 14.36 -13.96
CA GLU A 34 9.70 13.99 -14.79
C GLU A 34 9.66 12.48 -15.05
N ASP A 35 10.78 11.88 -15.45
CA ASP A 35 10.91 10.45 -15.70
C ASP A 35 10.59 9.63 -14.43
N ASN A 36 11.11 10.06 -13.27
CA ASN A 36 10.82 9.42 -11.99
C ASN A 36 9.35 9.54 -11.61
N LEU A 37 8.74 10.72 -11.75
CA LEU A 37 7.32 10.92 -11.45
C LEU A 37 6.45 10.04 -12.35
N ASN A 38 6.74 10.01 -13.65
CA ASN A 38 5.99 9.20 -14.61
C ASN A 38 6.09 7.69 -14.29
N HIS A 39 7.27 7.23 -13.89
CA HIS A 39 7.45 5.86 -13.40
C HIS A 39 6.61 5.58 -12.15
N GLN A 40 6.63 6.48 -11.16
CA GLN A 40 5.86 6.33 -9.92
C GLN A 40 4.34 6.31 -10.17
N TYR A 41 3.83 7.17 -11.04
CA TYR A 41 2.41 7.17 -11.42
C TYR A 41 2.01 5.86 -12.10
N THR A 42 2.86 5.34 -12.99
CA THR A 42 2.62 4.04 -13.64
C THR A 42 2.56 2.89 -12.64
N HIS A 43 3.39 2.94 -11.59
CA HIS A 43 3.39 1.93 -10.52
C HIS A 43 2.19 2.07 -9.57
N GLN A 44 1.79 3.30 -9.22
CA GLN A 44 0.60 3.54 -8.39
C GLN A 44 -0.67 3.00 -9.02
N ASN A 45 -0.89 3.27 -10.32
CA ASN A 45 -2.08 2.75 -11.02
C ASN A 45 -2.16 1.21 -11.02
N LYS A 46 -1.01 0.51 -11.06
CA LYS A 46 -0.97 -0.95 -11.01
C LYS A 46 -1.23 -1.48 -9.60
N MET A 47 -0.73 -0.79 -8.58
CA MET A 47 -0.96 -1.15 -7.18
C MET A 47 -2.43 -1.00 -6.79
N ASP A 48 -3.12 0.04 -7.26
CA ASP A 48 -4.54 0.25 -6.97
C ASP A 48 -5.43 -0.87 -7.54
N VAL A 49 -5.15 -1.31 -8.76
CA VAL A 49 -5.86 -2.44 -9.39
C VAL A 49 -5.61 -3.74 -8.63
N LEU A 50 -4.36 -4.00 -8.23
CA LEU A 50 -4.03 -5.20 -7.47
C LEU A 50 -4.65 -5.19 -6.06
N GLN A 51 -4.67 -4.03 -5.42
CA GLN A 51 -5.30 -3.83 -4.11
C GLN A 51 -6.82 -4.03 -4.19
N PHE A 52 -7.48 -3.51 -5.23
CA PHE A 52 -8.89 -3.74 -5.48
C PHE A 52 -9.20 -5.23 -5.73
N CYS A 53 -8.38 -5.91 -6.54
CA CYS A 53 -8.53 -7.33 -6.80
C CYS A 53 -8.32 -8.18 -5.53
N GLY A 54 -7.35 -7.80 -4.70
CA GLY A 54 -7.11 -8.44 -3.40
C GLY A 54 -8.32 -8.30 -2.46
N TRP A 55 -8.89 -7.10 -2.35
CA TRP A 55 -10.10 -6.87 -1.55
C TRP A 55 -11.30 -7.66 -2.09
N ALA A 56 -11.55 -7.63 -3.40
CA ALA A 56 -12.66 -8.34 -4.03
C ALA A 56 -12.56 -9.87 -3.85
N SER A 57 -11.37 -10.44 -4.06
CA SER A 57 -11.14 -11.88 -3.86
C SER A 57 -11.33 -12.30 -2.41
N ALA A 58 -10.84 -11.51 -1.45
CA ALA A 58 -11.07 -11.75 -0.02
C ALA A 58 -12.58 -11.73 0.30
N THR A 59 -13.32 -10.74 -0.20
CA THR A 59 -14.78 -10.66 0.00
C THR A 59 -15.49 -11.89 -0.58
N ILE A 60 -15.14 -12.34 -1.78
CA ILE A 60 -15.76 -13.53 -2.39
C ILE A 60 -15.47 -14.78 -1.57
N ILE A 61 -14.22 -14.99 -1.15
CA ILE A 61 -13.84 -16.15 -0.32
C ILE A 61 -14.63 -16.13 0.99
N THR A 62 -14.76 -14.98 1.65
CA THR A 62 -15.53 -14.85 2.89
C THR A 62 -17.01 -15.14 2.67
N LEU A 63 -17.64 -14.60 1.62
CA LEU A 63 -19.04 -14.87 1.31
C LEU A 63 -19.29 -16.35 1.02
N VAL A 64 -18.40 -17.01 0.26
CA VAL A 64 -18.49 -18.44 -0.04
C VAL A 64 -18.29 -19.28 1.23
N ALA A 65 -17.30 -18.95 2.06
CA ALA A 65 -17.05 -19.64 3.33
C ALA A 65 -18.24 -19.49 4.30
N MET A 66 -18.84 -18.29 4.37
CA MET A 66 -20.05 -18.06 5.15
C MET A 66 -21.23 -18.86 4.61
N GLY A 67 -21.46 -18.86 3.28
CA GLY A 67 -22.55 -19.61 2.67
C GLY A 67 -22.44 -21.12 2.87
N LEU A 68 -21.26 -21.69 2.61
CA LEU A 68 -20.98 -23.11 2.83
C LEU A 68 -21.02 -23.47 4.31
N GLY A 69 -20.47 -22.63 5.19
CA GLY A 69 -20.51 -22.83 6.63
C GLY A 69 -21.94 -22.85 7.17
N THR A 70 -22.78 -21.93 6.70
CA THR A 70 -24.21 -21.86 7.08
C THR A 70 -24.97 -23.08 6.57
N TYR A 71 -24.73 -23.49 5.33
CA TYR A 71 -25.33 -24.70 4.75
C TYR A 71 -24.95 -25.97 5.51
N LEU A 72 -23.69 -26.12 5.92
CA LEU A 72 -23.22 -27.25 6.71
C LEU A 72 -23.84 -27.28 8.12
N LEU A 73 -23.95 -26.10 8.76
CA LEU A 73 -24.62 -25.97 10.06
C LEU A 73 -26.10 -26.41 10.00
N MET A 74 -26.82 -26.04 8.93
CA MET A 74 -28.23 -26.41 8.76
C MET A 74 -28.45 -27.91 8.49
N ASN A 75 -27.40 -28.64 8.10
CA ASN A 75 -27.47 -30.08 7.82
C ASN A 75 -26.93 -30.93 8.99
N ASP A 76 -26.77 -30.35 10.19
CA ASP A 76 -26.20 -30.98 11.41
C ASP A 76 -24.82 -31.63 11.19
N LYS A 77 -24.18 -31.31 10.06
CA LYS A 77 -22.89 -31.86 9.66
C LYS A 77 -21.81 -30.86 10.02
N ASP A 78 -21.30 -31.12 11.23
CA ASP A 78 -19.94 -30.82 11.66
C ASP A 78 -19.64 -29.35 12.04
N LEU A 79 -20.06 -29.01 13.26
CA LEU A 79 -19.61 -27.83 14.01
C LEU A 79 -18.07 -27.73 14.11
N ALA A 80 -17.34 -28.86 14.01
CA ALA A 80 -15.89 -28.88 14.13
C ALA A 80 -15.19 -28.28 12.89
N GLY A 81 -15.75 -28.43 11.69
CA GLY A 81 -15.22 -27.79 10.48
C GLY A 81 -15.34 -26.26 10.50
N PHE A 82 -16.46 -25.75 11.03
CA PHE A 82 -16.67 -24.32 11.19
C PHE A 82 -15.79 -23.72 12.30
N SER A 83 -15.62 -24.43 13.43
CA SER A 83 -14.74 -24.00 14.51
C SER A 83 -13.26 -23.99 14.10
N PHE A 84 -12.84 -24.92 13.24
CA PHE A 84 -11.50 -24.94 12.65
C PHE A 84 -11.24 -23.74 11.73
N LEU A 85 -12.20 -23.37 10.87
CA LEU A 85 -12.09 -22.21 9.99
C LEU A 85 -11.96 -20.90 10.78
N ILE A 86 -12.83 -20.67 11.76
CA ILE A 86 -12.73 -19.47 12.62
C ILE A 86 -11.47 -19.49 13.47
N GLY A 87 -11.11 -20.65 14.04
CA GLY A 87 -9.92 -20.82 14.86
C GLY A 87 -8.62 -20.49 14.11
N SER A 88 -8.52 -20.86 12.82
CA SER A 88 -7.33 -20.60 12.00
C SER A 88 -7.15 -19.11 11.62
N ALA A 89 -8.20 -18.29 11.66
CA ALA A 89 -8.12 -16.86 11.33
C ALA A 89 -7.64 -16.00 12.51
N LEU A 90 -7.84 -16.45 13.76
CA LEU A 90 -7.49 -15.70 14.97
C LEU A 90 -6.00 -15.33 15.09
N PRO A 91 -5.03 -16.22 14.79
CA PRO A 91 -3.60 -15.87 14.86
C PRO A 91 -3.22 -14.74 13.90
N SER A 92 -3.78 -14.73 12.68
CA SER A 92 -3.50 -13.71 11.67
C SER A 92 -3.99 -12.33 12.11
N ILE A 93 -5.19 -12.28 12.71
CA ILE A 93 -5.77 -11.06 13.29
C ILE A 93 -4.91 -10.57 14.46
N MET A 94 -4.48 -11.48 15.33
CA MET A 94 -3.65 -11.15 16.49
C MET A 94 -2.30 -10.54 16.07
N ILE A 95 -1.62 -11.12 15.08
CA ILE A 95 -0.35 -10.60 14.54
C ILE A 95 -0.55 -9.20 13.94
N TYR A 96 -1.64 -8.96 13.22
CA TYR A 96 -1.95 -7.64 12.69
C TYR A 96 -2.10 -6.58 13.80
N PHE A 97 -2.83 -6.90 14.87
CA PHE A 97 -3.00 -5.97 15.99
C PHE A 97 -1.69 -5.74 16.76
N THR A 98 -0.90 -6.79 17.00
CA THR A 98 0.42 -6.67 17.64
C THR A 98 1.34 -5.80 16.79
N ASN A 99 1.44 -6.04 15.48
CA ASN A 99 2.27 -5.24 14.58
C ASN A 99 1.79 -3.79 14.47
N LYS A 100 0.46 -3.55 14.49
CA LYS A 100 -0.11 -2.21 14.51
C LYS A 100 0.20 -1.47 15.82
N ALA A 101 0.17 -2.17 16.96
CA ALA A 101 0.50 -1.62 18.27
C ALA A 101 2.01 -1.34 18.43
N SER A 102 2.86 -2.16 17.81
CA SER A 102 4.32 -2.01 17.83
C SER A 102 4.86 -0.94 16.86
N ARG A 103 4.01 -0.32 16.02
CA ARG A 103 4.46 0.79 15.17
C ARG A 103 4.82 1.98 16.06
N PRO A 104 6.08 2.48 16.03
CA PRO A 104 6.44 3.68 16.76
C PRO A 104 5.56 4.83 16.24
N LYS A 105 4.84 5.49 17.15
CA LYS A 105 4.20 6.78 16.86
C LYS A 105 5.34 7.78 16.66
N ASN A 106 5.79 7.93 15.41
CA ASN A 106 6.71 9.00 15.07
C ASN A 106 5.95 10.32 15.31
N LYS A 107 6.31 11.01 16.39
CA LYS A 107 5.85 12.37 16.72
C LYS A 107 6.69 13.38 15.96
#